data_AF-A0AAU9C265-F1
#
_entry.id   AF-A0AAU9C265-F1
#
_cell.length_a   1.000
_cell.length_b   1.000
_cell.length_c   1.000
_cell.angle_alpha   90.00
_cell.angle_beta   90.00
_cell.angle_gamma   90.00
#
_symmetry.space_group_name_H-M   'P 1'
#
loop_
_entity.id
_entity.type
_entity.pdbx_description
1 polymer ?
#
loop_
_entity_poly.entity_id
_entity_poly.type
_entity_poly.pdbx_seq_one_letter_code
_entity_poly.pdbx_strand_id
1 'polypeptide(L)'
;MTGVSPIYLGFLTRWRWWIVAVTVILVTTMTMGIVVDDTVHFLSKWLHARRRLRLDAEAGVEYAFAGVGVAMWITSLVLAAGFAILIWSDFEVNAQMGLMTAITILFALAADFLLLPSLLLGWREKCQKILQT
;
A
#
# COMPACT_ATOMS: atom_id res chain seq x y z
N MET A 1 -13.73 -37.40 -34.58
CA MET A 1 -13.32 -37.44 -33.16
C MET A 1 -12.48 -36.20 -32.74
N THR A 2 -12.73 -35.00 -33.29
CA THR A 2 -11.88 -33.80 -33.06
C THR A 2 -12.60 -32.58 -32.46
N GLY A 3 -13.87 -32.71 -32.06
CA GLY A 3 -14.66 -31.58 -31.52
C GLY A 3 -14.37 -31.21 -30.06
N VAL A 4 -13.60 -32.02 -29.33
CA VAL A 4 -13.40 -31.85 -27.87
C VAL A 4 -12.15 -31.02 -27.54
N SER A 5 -11.14 -30.99 -28.42
CA SER A 5 -9.89 -30.26 -28.17
C SER A 5 -10.06 -28.74 -27.98
N PRO A 6 -10.96 -28.01 -28.69
CA PRO A 6 -11.12 -26.57 -28.47
C PRO A 6 -11.83 -26.26 -27.14
N ILE A 7 -12.73 -27.13 -26.69
CA ILE A 7 -13.50 -26.95 -25.45
C ILE A 7 -12.57 -27.09 -24.24
N TYR A 8 -11.69 -28.10 -24.24
CA TYR A 8 -10.69 -28.26 -23.17
C TYR A 8 -9.69 -27.11 -23.17
N LEU A 9 -9.22 -26.66 -24.33
CA LEU A 9 -8.30 -25.51 -24.41
C LEU A 9 -8.96 -24.21 -23.90
N GLY A 10 -10.23 -23.99 -24.26
CA GLY A 10 -11.04 -22.87 -23.77
C GLY A 10 -11.31 -22.94 -22.27
N PHE A 11 -11.62 -24.14 -21.75
CA PHE A 11 -11.81 -24.36 -20.31
C PHE A 11 -10.51 -24.14 -19.53
N LEU A 12 -9.38 -24.67 -19.98
CA LEU A 12 -8.08 -24.53 -19.33
C LEU A 12 -7.59 -23.07 -19.31
N THR A 13 -7.73 -22.36 -20.43
CA THR A 13 -7.39 -20.94 -20.49
C THR A 13 -8.28 -20.12 -19.56
N ARG A 14 -9.61 -20.34 -19.58
CA ARG A 14 -10.55 -19.66 -18.68
C ARG A 14 -10.29 -19.95 -17.21
N TRP A 15 -9.97 -21.20 -16.87
CA TRP A 15 -9.63 -21.61 -15.51
C TRP A 15 -8.38 -20.90 -15.00
N ARG A 16 -7.35 -20.80 -15.84
CA ARG A 16 -6.11 -20.09 -15.51
C ARG A 16 -6.33 -18.59 -15.29
N TRP A 17 -7.16 -17.95 -16.12
CA TRP A 17 -7.57 -16.55 -15.92
C TRP A 17 -8.35 -16.34 -14.61
N TRP A 18 -9.21 -17.30 -14.23
CA TRP A 18 -9.95 -17.24 -12.97
C TRP A 18 -9.02 -17.28 -11.76
N ILE A 19 -8.01 -18.16 -11.76
CA ILE A 19 -7.04 -18.26 -10.67
C ILE A 19 -6.25 -16.95 -10.53
N VAL A 20 -5.78 -16.37 -11.63
CA VAL A 20 -5.07 -15.09 -11.62
C VAL A 20 -5.98 -13.97 -11.12
N ALA A 21 -7.25 -13.92 -11.55
CA ALA A 21 -8.20 -12.92 -11.09
C ALA A 21 -8.42 -12.97 -9.57
N VAL A 22 -8.61 -14.16 -9.00
CA VAL A 22 -8.76 -14.33 -7.55
C VAL A 22 -7.51 -13.88 -6.79
N THR A 23 -6.33 -14.27 -7.28
CA THR A 23 -5.02 -13.87 -6.73
C THR A 23 -4.90 -12.34 -6.67
N VAL A 24 -5.20 -11.64 -7.78
CA VAL A 24 -5.09 -10.17 -7.85
C VAL A 24 -6.08 -9.48 -6.92
N ILE A 25 -7.32 -9.97 -6.80
CA ILE A 25 -8.33 -9.39 -5.91
C ILE A 25 -7.91 -9.51 -4.45
N LEU A 26 -7.37 -10.67 -4.04
CA LEU A 26 -6.89 -10.91 -2.68
C LEU A 26 -5.73 -9.98 -2.34
N VAL A 27 -4.72 -9.91 -3.22
CA VAL A 27 -3.56 -9.02 -3.05
C VAL A 27 -4.03 -7.58 -2.95
N THR A 28 -4.85 -7.11 -3.89
CA THR A 28 -5.32 -5.72 -3.93
C THR A 28 -6.10 -5.34 -2.66
N THR A 29 -6.96 -6.24 -2.18
CA THR A 29 -7.78 -6.00 -0.99
C THR A 29 -6.91 -5.91 0.26
N MET A 30 -5.93 -6.81 0.42
CA MET A 30 -4.98 -6.77 1.54
C MET A 30 -4.10 -5.52 1.48
N THR A 31 -3.54 -5.20 0.32
CA THR A 31 -2.66 -4.04 0.15
C THR A 31 -3.40 -2.73 0.40
N MET A 32 -4.65 -2.62 -0.04
CA MET A 32 -5.49 -1.45 0.24
C MET A 32 -5.67 -1.23 1.75
N GLY A 33 -5.86 -2.31 2.52
CA GLY A 33 -5.98 -2.22 3.97
C GLY A 33 -4.69 -1.72 4.65
N ILE A 34 -3.54 -2.22 4.21
CA ILE A 34 -2.22 -1.85 4.75
C ILE A 34 -1.93 -0.37 4.46
N VAL A 35 -2.10 0.08 3.20
CA VAL A 35 -1.85 1.47 2.78
C VAL A 35 -2.74 2.46 3.55
N VAL A 36 -4.01 2.12 3.74
CA VAL A 36 -4.94 2.97 4.50
C VAL A 36 -4.55 3.02 5.98
N ASP A 37 -4.04 1.93 6.57
CA ASP A 37 -3.55 1.93 7.95
C ASP A 37 -2.31 2.84 8.12
N ASP A 38 -1.32 2.72 7.23
CA ASP A 38 -0.09 3.51 7.26
C ASP A 38 -0.39 5.03 7.15
N THR A 39 -1.26 5.41 6.21
CA THR A 39 -1.67 6.81 6.04
C THR A 39 -2.44 7.36 7.24
N VAL A 40 -3.36 6.59 7.83
CA VAL A 40 -4.11 7.00 9.03
C VAL A 40 -3.17 7.13 10.24
N HIS A 41 -2.23 6.19 10.39
CA HIS A 41 -1.25 6.22 11.47
C HIS A 41 -0.37 7.48 11.40
N PHE A 42 0.11 7.83 10.20
CA PHE A 42 0.85 9.06 9.96
C PHE A 42 0.00 10.32 10.22
N LEU A 43 -1.20 10.38 9.66
CA LEU A 43 -2.09 11.54 9.76
C LEU A 43 -2.50 11.82 11.21
N SER A 44 -2.74 10.78 12.01
CA SER A 44 -3.08 10.90 13.43
C SER A 44 -1.97 11.59 14.22
N LYS A 45 -0.71 11.23 13.96
CA LYS A 45 0.46 11.85 14.60
C LYS A 45 0.72 13.26 14.11
N TRP A 46 0.55 13.54 12.81
CA TRP A 46 0.61 14.91 12.29
C TRP A 46 -0.46 15.80 12.90
N LEU A 47 -1.70 15.31 13.00
CA LEU A 47 -2.81 16.03 13.62
C LEU A 47 -2.56 16.29 15.11
N HIS A 48 -1.95 15.32 15.80
CA HIS A 48 -1.51 15.47 17.18
C HIS A 48 -0.47 16.58 17.33
N ALA A 49 0.53 16.61 16.46
CA ALA A 49 1.57 17.65 16.44
C ALA A 49 0.96 19.04 16.20
N ARG A 50 0.04 19.17 15.24
CA ARG A 50 -0.64 20.45 14.99
C ARG A 50 -1.56 20.89 16.12
N ARG A 51 -2.41 20.01 16.64
CA ARG A 51 -3.43 20.40 17.63
C ARG A 51 -2.88 20.55 19.03
N ARG A 52 -1.95 19.70 19.46
CA ARG A 52 -1.40 19.74 20.82
C ARG A 52 -0.10 20.53 20.95
N LEU A 53 0.80 20.41 19.97
CA LEU A 53 2.10 21.10 20.03
C LEU A 53 2.07 22.48 19.35
N ARG A 54 0.97 22.84 18.65
CA ARG A 54 0.81 24.11 17.91
C ARG A 54 1.99 24.41 16.96
N LEU A 55 2.63 23.36 16.46
CA LEU A 55 3.73 23.49 15.52
C LEU A 55 3.21 23.98 14.17
N ASP A 56 4.04 24.78 13.49
CA ASP A 56 3.77 25.14 12.10
C ASP A 56 3.72 23.88 11.23
N ALA A 57 3.07 23.97 10.06
CA ALA A 57 2.80 22.81 9.23
C ALA A 57 4.08 22.06 8.83
N GLU A 58 5.16 22.79 8.53
CA GLU A 58 6.47 22.20 8.19
C GLU A 58 7.07 21.44 9.38
N ALA A 59 7.16 22.08 10.54
CA ALA A 59 7.65 21.45 11.77
C ALA A 59 6.77 20.27 12.21
N GLY A 60 5.46 20.33 11.95
CA GLY A 60 4.52 19.24 12.21
C GLY A 60 4.71 18.03 11.28
N VAL A 61 5.03 18.26 10.00
CA VAL A 61 5.37 17.19 9.04
C VAL A 61 6.69 16.55 9.43
N GLU A 62 7.72 17.34 9.74
CA GLU A 62 9.03 16.84 10.16
C GLU A 62 8.93 15.99 11.45
N TYR A 63 8.17 16.46 12.44
CA TYR A 63 7.90 15.70 13.67
C TYR A 63 7.14 14.40 13.41
N ALA A 64 6.13 14.41 12.53
CA ALA A 64 5.40 13.21 12.14
C ALA A 64 6.30 12.23 11.38
N PHE A 65 7.17 12.72 10.51
CA PHE A 65 8.11 11.90 9.74
C PHE A 65 9.19 11.26 10.63
N ALA A 66 9.77 12.03 11.56
CA ALA A 66 10.76 11.52 12.51
C ALA A 66 10.16 10.48 13.48
N GLY A 67 8.91 10.67 13.90
CA GLY A 67 8.24 9.76 14.82
C GLY A 67 7.65 8.52 14.15
N VAL A 68 6.90 8.71 13.06
CA VAL A 68 6.10 7.65 12.43
C VAL A 68 6.80 7.03 11.23
N GLY A 69 7.68 7.77 10.54
CA GLY A 69 8.40 7.25 9.38
C GLY A 69 9.20 5.99 9.70
N VAL A 70 9.91 5.98 10.83
CA VAL A 70 10.67 4.79 11.29
C VAL A 70 9.73 3.62 11.58
N ALA A 71 8.57 3.88 12.19
CA ALA A 71 7.60 2.83 12.50
C ALA A 71 7.03 2.20 11.21
N MET A 72 6.64 3.02 10.23
CA MET A 72 6.14 2.55 8.93
C MET A 72 7.20 1.75 8.16
N TRP A 73 8.47 2.19 8.16
CA TRP A 73 9.56 1.42 7.55
C TRP A 73 9.68 0.01 8.13
N ILE A 74 9.61 -0.11 9.46
CA ILE A 74 9.75 -1.40 10.14
C ILE A 74 8.56 -2.30 9.82
N THR A 75 7.32 -1.80 9.93
CA THR A 75 6.11 -2.61 9.66
C THR A 75 6.09 -3.09 8.23
N SER A 76 6.33 -2.21 7.24
CA SER A 76 6.34 -2.60 5.82
C SER A 76 7.44 -3.61 5.50
N LEU A 77 8.63 -3.48 6.11
CA LEU A 77 9.72 -4.44 5.90
C LEU A 77 9.41 -5.81 6.51
N VAL A 78 8.80 -5.84 7.70
CA VAL A 78 8.33 -7.08 8.33
C VAL A 78 7.25 -7.74 7.47
N LEU A 79 6.29 -6.97 6.95
CA LEU A 79 5.26 -7.51 6.05
C LEU A 79 5.87 -8.01 4.74
N ALA A 80 6.73 -7.22 4.08
CA ALA A 80 7.39 -7.62 2.84
C ALA A 80 8.21 -8.90 3.02
N ALA A 81 8.93 -9.05 4.13
CA ALA A 81 9.64 -10.27 4.48
C ALA A 81 8.67 -11.44 4.72
N GLY A 82 7.56 -11.21 5.42
CA GLY A 82 6.52 -12.22 5.65
C GLY A 82 5.91 -12.75 4.36
N PHE A 83 5.59 -11.86 3.41
CA PHE A 83 5.09 -12.24 2.09
C PHE A 83 6.19 -12.86 1.20
N ALA A 84 7.46 -12.47 1.36
CA ALA A 84 8.57 -13.08 0.64
C ALA A 84 8.78 -14.55 1.03
N ILE A 85 8.47 -14.94 2.28
CA ILE A 85 8.53 -16.36 2.69
C ILE A 85 7.51 -17.20 1.89
N LEU A 86 6.35 -16.65 1.52
CA LEU A 86 5.33 -17.37 0.76
C LEU A 86 5.79 -17.73 -0.67
N ILE A 87 6.83 -17.09 -1.19
CA ILE A 87 7.42 -17.41 -2.50
C ILE A 87 7.96 -18.84 -2.53
N TRP A 88 8.36 -19.39 -1.37
CA TRP A 88 8.86 -20.77 -1.24
C TRP A 88 7.75 -21.82 -1.15
N SER A 89 6.48 -21.43 -1.26
CA SER A 89 5.35 -22.35 -1.16
C SER A 89 5.18 -23.19 -2.43
N ASP A 90 4.95 -24.51 -2.26
CA ASP A 90 4.62 -25.43 -3.36
C ASP A 90 3.28 -25.12 -4.06
N PHE A 91 2.45 -24.26 -3.44
CA PHE A 91 1.17 -23.85 -4.02
C PHE A 91 1.33 -22.58 -4.86
N GLU A 92 1.16 -22.72 -6.18
CA GLU A 92 1.37 -21.65 -7.17
C GLU A 92 0.67 -20.32 -6.81
N VAL A 93 -0.55 -20.38 -6.28
CA VAL A 93 -1.31 -19.18 -5.89
C VAL A 93 -0.60 -18.45 -4.74
N ASN A 94 -0.06 -19.17 -3.75
CA ASN A 94 0.62 -18.55 -2.61
C ASN A 94 1.94 -17.92 -3.03
N ALA A 95 2.70 -18.60 -3.90
CA ALA A 95 3.97 -18.07 -4.40
C ALA A 95 3.76 -16.78 -5.22
N GLN A 96 2.76 -16.77 -6.12
CA GLN A 96 2.42 -15.59 -6.90
C GLN A 96 1.88 -14.44 -6.03
N MET A 97 0.98 -14.73 -5.07
CA MET A 97 0.48 -13.73 -4.12
C MET A 97 1.62 -13.14 -3.27
N GLY A 98 2.55 -13.97 -2.80
CA GLY A 98 3.69 -13.54 -2.00
C GLY A 98 4.57 -12.54 -2.75
N LEU A 99 4.94 -12.88 -3.99
CA LEU A 99 5.75 -12.00 -4.84
C LEU A 99 5.02 -10.68 -5.16
N MET A 100 3.76 -10.74 -5.60
CA MET A 100 3.01 -9.53 -5.97
C MET A 100 2.78 -8.62 -4.76
N THR A 101 2.43 -9.18 -3.60
CA THR A 101 2.19 -8.40 -2.38
C THR A 101 3.47 -7.75 -1.87
N ALA A 102 4.58 -8.49 -1.84
CA ALA A 102 5.87 -7.95 -1.38
C ALA A 102 6.32 -6.74 -2.22
N ILE A 103 6.22 -6.83 -3.56
CA ILE A 103 6.53 -5.71 -4.45
C ILE A 103 5.56 -4.54 -4.22
N THR A 104 4.26 -4.83 -4.08
CA THR A 104 3.24 -3.79 -3.88
C THR A 104 3.46 -3.02 -2.58
N ILE A 105 3.83 -3.70 -1.49
CA ILE A 105 4.12 -3.05 -0.20
C ILE A 105 5.33 -2.11 -0.31
N LEU A 106 6.38 -2.51 -1.01
CA LEU A 106 7.56 -1.65 -1.20
C LEU A 106 7.20 -0.40 -2.02
N PHE A 107 6.42 -0.56 -3.08
CA PHE A 107 5.93 0.58 -3.87
C PHE A 107 4.96 1.46 -3.08
N ALA A 108 4.08 0.88 -2.28
CA ALA A 108 3.17 1.58 -1.39
C ALA A 108 3.92 2.45 -0.39
N LEU A 109 4.90 1.90 0.31
CA LEU A 109 5.72 2.64 1.26
C LEU A 109 6.46 3.81 0.60
N ALA A 110 7.02 3.58 -0.59
CA ALA A 110 7.65 4.65 -1.36
C ALA A 110 6.64 5.74 -1.76
N ALA A 111 5.46 5.34 -2.21
CA ALA A 111 4.38 6.25 -2.56
C ALA A 111 3.91 7.06 -1.36
N ASP A 112 3.74 6.44 -0.18
CA ASP A 112 3.32 7.12 1.05
C ASP A 112 4.34 8.17 1.48
N PHE A 113 5.64 7.86 1.44
CA PHE A 113 6.68 8.84 1.76
C PHE A 113 6.80 9.99 0.77
N LEU A 114 6.41 9.82 -0.50
CA LEU A 114 6.41 10.87 -1.50
C LEU A 114 5.11 11.70 -1.49
N LEU A 115 3.97 11.03 -1.36
CA LEU A 115 2.64 11.63 -1.46
C LEU A 115 2.21 12.32 -0.16
N LEU A 116 2.52 11.76 1.01
CA LEU A 116 2.11 12.37 2.28
C LEU A 116 2.72 13.77 2.50
N PRO A 117 4.05 13.99 2.40
CA PRO A 117 4.61 15.33 2.62
C PRO A 117 4.13 16.32 1.56
N SER A 118 4.06 15.91 0.28
CA SER A 118 3.61 16.79 -0.81
C SER A 118 2.14 17.19 -0.68
N LEU A 119 1.26 16.27 -0.27
CA LEU A 119 -0.15 16.55 -0.02
C LEU A 119 -0.35 17.48 1.19
N LEU A 120 0.40 17.26 2.28
CA LEU A 120 0.31 18.07 3.50
C LEU A 120 0.86 19.49 3.31
N LEU A 121 1.94 19.63 2.54
CA LEU A 121 2.50 20.94 2.14
C LEU A 121 1.53 21.67 1.19
N GLY A 122 0.98 20.98 0.18
CA GLY A 122 0.04 21.57 -0.78
C GLY A 122 -1.31 21.98 -0.16
N TRP A 123 -1.82 21.24 0.83
CA TRP A 123 -3.05 21.60 1.54
C TRP A 123 -2.89 22.90 2.33
N ARG A 124 -1.69 23.18 2.85
CA ARG A 124 -1.40 24.45 3.54
C ARG A 124 -1.51 25.64 2.61
N GLU A 125 -0.90 25.59 1.42
CA GLU A 125 -0.95 26.70 0.46
C GLU A 125 -2.40 27.06 0.10
N LYS A 126 -3.26 26.05 -0.05
CA LYS A 126 -4.67 26.25 -0.38
C LYS A 126 -5.46 26.86 0.78
N CYS A 127 -5.25 26.41 2.02
CA CYS A 127 -5.89 27.00 3.20
C CYS A 127 -5.38 28.41 3.52
N GLN A 128 -4.09 28.71 3.30
CA GLN A 128 -3.57 30.07 3.47
C GLN A 128 -4.19 31.05 2.48
N LYS A 129 -4.40 30.63 1.23
CA LYS A 129 -5.08 31.45 0.21
C LYS A 129 -6.54 31.74 0.56
N ILE A 130 -7.26 30.78 1.16
CA ILE A 130 -8.66 30.94 1.56
C ILE A 130 -8.81 31.89 2.76
N LEU A 131 -7.86 31.90 3.71
CA LEU A 131 -7.88 32.80 4.87
C LEU A 131 -7.44 34.25 4.55
N GLN A 132 -6.88 34.47 3.36
CA GLN A 132 -6.50 35.80 2.87
C GLN A 132 -7.48 36.39 1.84
N THR A 133 -8.60 35.69 1.54
CA THR A 133 -9.72 36.18 0.74
C THR A 133 -10.88 36.54 1.65
#